data_AF-A0A969SWT8-F1
#
_entry.id   AF-A0A969SWT8-F1
#
_cell.length_a   1.000
_cell.length_b   1.000
_cell.length_c   1.000
_cell.angle_alpha   90.00
_cell.angle_beta   90.00
_cell.angle_gamma   90.00
#
_symmetry.space_group_name_H-M   'P 1'
#
loop_
_entity.id
_entity.type
_entity.pdbx_description
1 polymer ?
#
loop_
_entity_poly.entity_id
_entity_poly.type
_entity_poly.pdbx_seq_one_letter_code
_entity_poly.pdbx_strand_id
1 'polypeptide(L)'
;MGCFSESFGGAIALQLASVLTLQAPIATQMTESPPANVPYDSLFIIGFWLLLLLGIPFWAKLEERIFRQGANTWKQILIRSTQFGLVHLLAGIPILGGFVLIVPGFLFACRYKYVHDRQLRKTADPLQAREAGVMASTADHAVYNAILVSFVASLFLQQSLS
;
A
#
# COMPACT_ATOMS: atom_id res chain seq x y z
N MET A 1 76.61 -29.27 24.20
CA MET A 1 77.05 -30.28 23.22
C MET A 1 75.82 -30.88 22.56
N GLY A 2 75.70 -30.74 21.23
CA GLY A 2 74.73 -31.41 20.35
C GLY A 2 73.30 -30.86 20.41
N CYS A 3 72.54 -30.71 19.34
CA CYS A 3 72.78 -30.81 17.90
C CYS A 3 71.51 -30.20 17.27
N PHE A 4 71.65 -29.26 16.35
CA PHE A 4 70.56 -28.66 15.58
C PHE A 4 70.36 -29.54 14.34
N SER A 5 69.16 -30.07 14.10
CA SER A 5 68.86 -30.91 12.92
C SER A 5 67.38 -30.78 12.52
N GLU A 6 67.18 -29.95 11.49
CA GLU A 6 66.30 -30.11 10.32
C GLU A 6 64.97 -30.88 10.40
N SER A 7 63.88 -30.20 10.04
CA SER A 7 63.04 -30.54 8.86
C SER A 7 61.84 -29.58 8.76
N PHE A 8 62.02 -28.47 8.04
CA PHE A 8 60.93 -27.58 7.60
C PHE A 8 61.10 -27.39 6.08
N GLY A 9 60.67 -28.39 5.30
CA GLY A 9 60.98 -28.45 3.87
C GLY A 9 59.92 -29.12 3.00
N GLY A 10 58.64 -29.11 3.39
CA GLY A 10 57.59 -29.84 2.68
C GLY A 10 56.42 -29.02 2.12
N ALA A 11 56.19 -27.79 2.57
CA ALA A 11 54.89 -27.13 2.36
C ALA A 11 54.89 -25.93 1.40
N ILE A 12 56.04 -25.48 0.88
CA ILE A 12 56.14 -24.22 0.11
C ILE A 12 56.45 -24.44 -1.38
N ALA A 13 56.30 -25.68 -1.89
CA ALA A 13 56.53 -25.97 -3.31
C ALA A 13 55.25 -26.25 -4.12
N LEU A 14 54.06 -26.26 -3.49
CA LEU A 14 52.80 -26.64 -4.16
C LEU A 14 51.78 -25.50 -4.36
N GLN A 15 52.17 -24.24 -4.10
CA GLN A 15 51.26 -23.09 -4.21
C GLN A 15 51.68 -22.02 -5.22
N LEU A 16 52.67 -22.32 -6.06
CA LEU A 16 53.18 -21.41 -7.10
C LEU A 16 52.94 -21.89 -8.55
N ALA A 17 52.25 -23.03 -8.74
CA ALA A 17 52.00 -23.60 -10.08
C ALA A 17 50.58 -23.37 -10.62
N SER A 18 49.68 -22.70 -9.89
CA SER A 18 48.30 -22.46 -10.33
C SER A 18 48.04 -21.04 -10.88
N VAL A 19 49.06 -20.18 -10.95
CA VAL A 19 48.91 -18.78 -11.38
C VAL A 19 49.14 -18.58 -12.89
N LEU A 20 49.47 -19.63 -13.65
CA LEU A 20 49.86 -19.48 -15.06
C LEU A 20 49.14 -20.47 -15.99
N THR A 21 47.81 -20.44 -16.03
CA THR A 21 47.06 -21.06 -17.12
C THR A 21 45.91 -20.17 -17.61
N LEU A 22 46.11 -19.69 -18.84
CA LEU A 22 45.12 -19.26 -19.83
C LEU A 22 44.25 -18.03 -19.53
N GLN A 23 44.73 -16.88 -19.99
CA GLN A 23 43.87 -15.87 -20.60
C GLN A 23 43.21 -16.47 -21.85
N ALA A 24 41.94 -16.84 -21.73
CA ALA A 24 41.04 -17.06 -22.85
C ALA A 24 40.78 -15.73 -23.58
N PRO A 25 40.52 -15.73 -24.90
CA PRO A 25 40.18 -14.52 -25.62
C PRO A 25 38.88 -13.94 -25.04
N ILE A 26 38.91 -12.64 -24.74
CA ILE A 26 37.71 -11.84 -24.41
C ILE A 26 36.84 -11.85 -25.65
N ALA A 27 35.95 -12.83 -25.75
CA ALA A 27 34.79 -12.73 -26.60
C ALA A 27 33.95 -11.61 -26.01
N THR A 28 33.93 -10.47 -26.68
CA THR A 28 32.96 -9.40 -26.44
C THR A 28 31.58 -10.00 -26.64
N GLN A 29 30.99 -10.53 -25.57
CA GLN A 29 29.56 -10.77 -25.55
C GLN A 29 28.92 -9.41 -25.56
N MET A 30 28.56 -8.94 -26.75
CA MET A 30 27.45 -8.01 -26.89
C MET A 30 26.21 -8.79 -26.41
N THR A 31 26.01 -8.84 -25.11
CA THR A 31 24.73 -9.21 -24.54
C THR A 31 23.78 -8.09 -24.94
N GLU A 32 23.10 -8.30 -26.06
CA GLU A 32 21.80 -7.68 -26.31
C GLU A 32 21.05 -7.74 -24.98
N SER A 33 20.75 -6.58 -24.38
CA SER A 33 19.92 -6.55 -23.18
C SER A 33 18.64 -7.31 -23.53
N PRO A 34 18.29 -8.40 -22.82
CA PRO A 34 17.06 -9.12 -23.12
C PRO A 34 15.92 -8.08 -23.16
N PRO A 35 15.00 -8.16 -24.14
CA PRO A 35 13.89 -7.21 -24.21
C PRO A 35 13.26 -7.16 -22.84
N ALA A 36 13.08 -5.95 -22.29
CA ALA A 36 12.60 -5.72 -20.93
C ALA A 36 11.32 -6.54 -20.72
N ASN A 37 11.48 -7.73 -20.17
CA ASN A 37 10.41 -8.69 -20.01
C ASN A 37 9.73 -8.22 -18.74
N VAL A 38 8.77 -7.31 -18.90
CA VAL A 38 8.01 -6.80 -17.76
C VAL A 38 7.33 -8.03 -17.16
N PRO A 39 7.68 -8.43 -15.92
CA PRO A 39 7.13 -9.64 -15.35
C PRO A 39 5.61 -9.51 -15.32
N TYR A 40 4.90 -10.51 -15.85
CA TYR A 40 3.44 -10.52 -15.96
C TYR A 40 2.77 -10.24 -14.59
N ASP A 41 3.43 -10.63 -13.50
CA ASP A 41 3.00 -10.35 -12.12
C ASP A 41 2.94 -8.85 -11.82
N SER A 42 3.95 -8.07 -12.24
CA SER A 42 3.94 -6.61 -12.07
C SER A 42 2.88 -5.93 -12.92
N LEU A 43 2.68 -6.40 -14.15
CA LEU A 43 1.63 -5.88 -15.02
C LEU A 43 0.24 -6.13 -14.43
N PHE A 44 0.02 -7.32 -13.86
CA PHE A 44 -1.21 -7.67 -13.16
C PHE A 44 -1.43 -6.77 -11.93
N ILE A 45 -0.40 -6.58 -11.09
CA ILE A 45 -0.48 -5.71 -9.91
C ILE A 45 -0.82 -4.26 -10.30
N ILE A 46 -0.14 -3.70 -11.30
CA ILE A 46 -0.39 -2.34 -11.77
C ILE A 46 -1.80 -2.21 -12.38
N GLY A 47 -2.21 -3.17 -13.19
CA GLY A 47 -3.55 -3.20 -13.78
C GLY A 47 -4.65 -3.28 -12.73
N PHE A 48 -4.50 -4.16 -11.75
CA PHE A 48 -5.42 -4.28 -10.62
C PHE A 48 -5.45 -3.00 -9.78
N TRP A 49 -4.29 -2.42 -9.49
CA TRP A 49 -4.17 -1.16 -8.74
C TRP A 49 -4.87 0.00 -9.45
N LEU A 50 -4.69 0.16 -10.77
CA LEU A 50 -5.37 1.18 -11.56
C LEU A 50 -6.89 0.99 -11.53
N LEU A 51 -7.36 -0.24 -11.72
CA LEU A 51 -8.79 -0.55 -11.67
C LEU A 51 -9.36 -0.25 -10.29
N LEU A 52 -8.62 -0.58 -9.23
CA LEU A 52 -9.03 -0.31 -7.85
C LEU A 52 -9.08 1.20 -7.59
N LEU A 53 -8.10 1.98 -8.03
CA LEU A 53 -8.12 3.44 -7.94
C LEU A 53 -9.34 4.07 -8.61
N LEU A 54 -9.72 3.58 -9.79
CA LEU A 54 -10.94 4.05 -10.48
C LEU A 54 -12.21 3.60 -9.75
N GLY A 55 -12.20 2.43 -9.12
CA GLY A 55 -13.31 1.88 -8.38
C GLY A 55 -13.55 2.54 -7.02
N ILE A 56 -12.48 2.94 -6.30
CA ILE A 56 -12.53 3.54 -4.96
C ILE A 56 -13.61 4.63 -4.81
N PRO A 57 -13.71 5.66 -5.68
CA PRO A 57 -14.71 6.72 -5.48
C PRO A 57 -16.15 6.20 -5.58
N PHE A 58 -16.40 5.16 -6.38
CA PHE A 58 -17.73 4.54 -6.49
C PHE A 58 -18.09 3.79 -5.21
N TRP A 59 -17.17 2.95 -4.70
CA TRP A 59 -17.35 2.18 -3.47
C TRP A 59 -17.46 3.10 -2.24
N ALA A 60 -16.59 4.10 -2.13
CA ALA A 60 -16.63 5.09 -1.04
C ALA A 60 -17.98 5.84 -1.02
N LYS A 61 -18.51 6.20 -2.20
CA LYS A 61 -19.83 6.85 -2.29
C LYS A 61 -20.96 5.95 -1.79
N LEU A 62 -20.90 4.66 -2.10
CA LEU A 62 -21.89 3.68 -1.65
C LEU A 62 -21.82 3.50 -0.13
N GLU A 63 -20.62 3.31 0.40
CA GLU A 63 -20.39 3.17 1.85
C GLU A 63 -20.86 4.42 2.61
N GLU A 64 -20.44 5.61 2.19
CA GLU A 64 -20.86 6.85 2.84
C GLU A 64 -22.39 7.04 2.78
N ARG A 65 -23.05 6.67 1.66
CA ARG A 65 -24.52 6.70 1.62
C ARG A 65 -25.15 5.77 2.66
N ILE A 66 -24.63 4.55 2.82
CA ILE A 66 -25.17 3.54 3.75
C ILE A 66 -24.90 3.94 5.20
N PHE A 67 -23.67 4.32 5.54
CA PHE A 67 -23.26 4.61 6.91
C PHE A 67 -23.70 6.00 7.39
N ARG A 68 -23.91 6.98 6.49
CA ARG A 68 -24.34 8.35 6.86
C ARG A 68 -25.84 8.57 6.77
N GLN A 69 -26.60 7.70 6.12
CA GLN A 69 -28.06 7.79 6.13
C GLN A 69 -28.58 7.64 7.56
N GLY A 70 -29.08 8.76 8.12
CA GLY A 70 -29.62 8.84 9.47
C GLY A 70 -28.62 9.21 10.57
N ALA A 71 -27.38 9.60 10.25
CA ALA A 71 -26.38 10.03 11.24
C ALA A 71 -26.46 11.54 11.55
N ASN A 72 -27.58 11.99 12.13
CA ASN A 72 -27.81 13.43 12.39
C ASN A 72 -27.31 13.88 13.76
N THR A 73 -27.09 12.94 14.69
CA THR A 73 -26.66 13.23 16.08
C THR A 73 -25.23 12.74 16.35
N TRP A 74 -24.52 13.41 17.27
CA TRP A 74 -23.16 13.04 17.68
C TRP A 74 -23.05 11.60 18.23
N LYS A 75 -24.09 11.13 18.93
CA LYS A 75 -24.18 9.74 19.40
C LYS A 75 -24.22 8.75 18.23
N GLN A 76 -25.04 9.03 17.21
CA GLN A 76 -25.11 8.20 16.01
C GLN A 76 -23.81 8.25 15.22
N ILE A 77 -23.16 9.41 15.14
CA ILE A 77 -21.84 9.55 14.51
C ILE A 77 -20.83 8.61 15.15
N LEU A 78 -20.76 8.58 16.49
CA LEU A 78 -19.84 7.69 17.20
C LEU A 78 -20.17 6.21 16.94
N ILE A 79 -21.44 5.82 17.07
CA ILE A 79 -21.88 4.44 16.84
C ILE A 79 -21.57 4.00 15.40
N ARG A 80 -21.85 4.85 14.40
CA ARG A 80 -21.59 4.56 12.99
C ARG A 80 -20.09 4.46 12.69
N SER A 81 -19.26 5.28 13.34
CA SER A 81 -17.80 5.22 13.18
C SER A 81 -17.22 3.94 13.79
N THR A 82 -17.76 3.50 14.93
CA THR A 82 -17.40 2.20 15.52
C THR A 82 -17.86 1.04 14.64
N GLN A 83 -19.10 1.07 14.13
CA GLN A 83 -19.61 0.06 13.20
C GLN A 83 -18.79 0.00 11.91
N PHE A 84 -18.37 1.16 11.39
CA PHE A 84 -17.49 1.24 10.23
C PHE A 84 -16.18 0.48 10.49
N GLY A 85 -15.50 0.75 11.61
CA GLY A 85 -14.31 -0.01 12.01
C GLY A 85 -14.59 -1.50 12.16
N LEU A 86 -15.70 -1.88 12.82
CA LEU A 86 -16.05 -3.29 13.06
C LEU A 86 -16.37 -4.09 11.78
N VAL A 87 -17.09 -3.50 10.83
CA VAL A 87 -17.40 -4.17 9.55
C VAL A 87 -16.12 -4.46 8.78
N HIS A 88 -15.11 -3.62 8.91
CA HIS A 88 -13.81 -3.85 8.28
C HIS A 88 -13.03 -5.02 8.89
N LEU A 89 -13.28 -5.38 10.16
CA LEU A 89 -12.75 -6.64 10.69
C LEU A 89 -13.32 -7.85 9.92
N LEU A 90 -14.60 -7.82 9.55
CA LEU A 90 -15.23 -8.88 8.76
C LEU A 90 -14.71 -8.93 7.32
N ALA A 91 -14.28 -7.78 6.79
CA ALA A 91 -13.64 -7.67 5.47
C ALA A 91 -12.20 -8.23 5.46
N GLY A 92 -11.70 -8.75 6.59
CA GLY A 92 -10.37 -9.34 6.71
C GLY A 92 -9.28 -8.39 7.22
N ILE A 93 -9.65 -7.17 7.66
CA ILE A 93 -8.69 -6.25 8.30
C ILE A 93 -8.42 -6.73 9.73
N PRO A 94 -7.15 -6.81 10.17
CA PRO A 94 -6.83 -7.23 11.53
C PRO A 94 -7.49 -6.32 12.57
N ILE A 95 -7.75 -6.86 13.77
CA ILE A 95 -8.44 -6.15 14.85
C ILE A 95 -7.85 -4.76 15.11
N LEU A 96 -6.52 -4.66 15.17
CA LEU A 96 -5.80 -3.40 15.35
C LEU A 96 -6.10 -2.41 14.20
N GLY A 97 -6.13 -2.88 12.96
CA GLY A 97 -6.50 -2.07 11.80
C GLY A 97 -7.94 -1.58 11.89
N GLY A 98 -8.87 -2.44 12.31
CA GLY A 98 -10.27 -2.06 12.51
C GLY A 98 -10.46 -0.96 13.57
N PHE A 99 -9.72 -1.00 14.68
CA PHE A 99 -9.72 0.07 15.68
C PHE A 99 -9.14 1.38 15.12
N VAL A 100 -8.03 1.30 14.38
CA VAL A 100 -7.44 2.47 13.72
C VAL A 100 -8.42 3.11 12.74
N LEU A 101 -9.23 2.31 12.03
CA LEU A 101 -10.23 2.78 11.07
C LEU A 101 -11.43 3.51 11.71
N ILE A 102 -11.62 3.40 13.02
CA ILE A 102 -12.64 4.19 13.75
C ILE A 102 -12.31 5.68 13.66
N VAL A 103 -11.03 6.06 13.69
CA VAL A 103 -10.58 7.46 13.63
C VAL A 103 -10.90 8.13 12.29
N PRO A 104 -10.47 7.62 11.12
CA PRO A 104 -10.86 8.21 9.83
C PRO A 104 -12.38 8.13 9.62
N GLY A 105 -13.04 7.04 10.04
CA GLY A 105 -14.50 6.94 10.02
C GLY A 105 -15.20 8.04 10.81
N PHE A 106 -14.64 8.47 11.93
CA PHE A 106 -15.14 9.62 12.70
C PHE A 106 -14.86 10.96 12.01
N LEU A 107 -13.67 11.14 11.44
CA LEU A 107 -13.32 12.37 10.70
C LEU A 107 -14.23 12.61 9.49
N PHE A 108 -14.51 11.56 8.71
CA PHE A 108 -15.46 11.61 7.59
C PHE A 108 -16.86 12.02 8.08
N ALA A 109 -17.28 11.52 9.25
CA ALA A 109 -18.54 11.91 9.88
C ALA A 109 -18.61 13.39 10.23
N CYS A 110 -17.52 13.92 10.81
CA CYS A 110 -17.42 15.33 11.18
C CYS A 110 -17.46 16.21 9.92
N ARG A 111 -16.75 15.81 8.85
CA ARG A 111 -16.79 16.50 7.57
C ARG A 111 -18.19 16.51 6.98
N TYR A 112 -18.85 15.35 6.93
CA TYR A 112 -20.23 15.22 6.47
C TYR A 112 -21.14 16.21 7.21
N LYS A 113 -21.11 16.19 8.54
CA LYS A 113 -21.94 17.06 9.37
C LYS A 113 -21.66 18.55 9.15
N TYR A 114 -20.38 18.92 9.07
CA TYR A 114 -19.99 20.31 8.84
C TYR A 114 -20.52 20.84 7.49
N VAL A 115 -20.36 20.08 6.41
CA VAL A 115 -20.83 20.49 5.08
C VAL A 115 -22.35 20.45 5.00
N HIS A 116 -22.98 19.41 5.55
CA HIS A 116 -24.44 19.28 5.65
C HIS A 116 -25.06 20.49 6.37
N ASP A 117 -24.60 20.81 7.59
CA ASP A 117 -25.17 21.89 8.39
C ASP A 117 -24.92 23.26 7.75
N ARG A 118 -23.77 23.44 7.08
CA ARG A 118 -23.47 24.65 6.30
C ARG A 118 -24.39 24.80 5.10
N GLN A 119 -24.66 23.71 4.36
CA GLN A 119 -25.48 23.76 3.16
C GLN A 119 -26.96 23.92 3.52
N LEU A 120 -27.43 23.25 4.57
CA LEU A 120 -28.79 23.39 5.09
C LEU A 120 -29.09 24.85 5.49
N ARG A 121 -28.12 25.54 6.10
CA ARG A 121 -28.24 26.97 6.43
C ARG A 121 -28.30 27.89 5.21
N LYS A 122 -27.74 27.48 4.07
CA LYS A 122 -27.67 28.30 2.84
C LYS A 122 -28.87 28.09 1.93
N THR A 123 -29.27 26.84 1.73
CA THR A 123 -30.30 26.49 0.74
C THR A 123 -31.65 26.19 1.37
N ALA A 124 -31.71 25.97 2.70
CA ALA A 124 -32.86 25.46 3.42
C ALA A 124 -33.43 24.12 2.86
N ASP A 125 -32.68 23.46 1.98
CA ASP A 125 -33.07 22.22 1.32
C ASP A 125 -32.30 21.04 1.95
N PRO A 126 -32.98 20.14 2.68
CA PRO A 126 -32.34 19.00 3.34
C PRO A 126 -31.81 17.95 2.38
N LEU A 127 -32.37 17.83 1.16
CA LEU A 127 -31.88 16.86 0.18
C LEU A 127 -30.56 17.30 -0.42
N GLN A 128 -30.46 18.57 -0.84
CA GLN A 128 -29.20 19.15 -1.29
C GLN A 128 -28.14 19.16 -0.20
N ALA A 129 -28.50 19.46 1.06
CA ALA A 129 -27.57 19.43 2.18
C ALA A 129 -26.99 18.03 2.43
N ARG A 130 -27.84 16.99 2.33
CA ARG A 130 -27.43 15.59 2.43
C ARG A 130 -26.49 15.20 1.30
N GLU A 131 -26.84 15.53 0.05
CA GLU A 131 -25.99 15.19 -1.10
C GLU A 131 -24.62 15.87 -1.01
N ALA A 132 -24.58 17.16 -0.65
CA ALA A 132 -23.34 17.90 -0.46
C ALA A 132 -22.46 17.29 0.65
N GLY A 133 -23.08 16.89 1.78
CA GLY A 133 -22.39 16.21 2.87
C GLY A 133 -21.80 14.87 2.44
N VAL A 134 -22.58 14.03 1.75
CA VAL A 134 -22.13 12.73 1.23
C VAL A 134 -20.97 12.92 0.25
N MET A 135 -21.10 13.86 -0.69
CA MET A 135 -20.07 14.13 -1.68
C MET A 135 -18.75 14.58 -1.04
N ALA A 136 -18.81 15.47 -0.05
CA ALA A 136 -17.61 15.92 0.67
C ALA A 136 -16.94 14.79 1.45
N SER A 137 -17.72 13.99 2.18
CA SER A 137 -17.22 12.83 2.92
C SER A 137 -16.62 11.76 1.99
N THR A 138 -17.29 11.53 0.85
CA THR A 138 -16.83 10.57 -0.19
C THR A 138 -15.49 10.98 -0.77
N ALA A 139 -15.27 12.27 -1.02
CA ALA A 139 -14.00 12.76 -1.54
C ALA A 139 -12.86 12.50 -0.54
N ASP A 140 -13.06 12.83 0.74
CA ASP A 140 -12.06 12.61 1.79
C ASP A 140 -11.78 11.11 1.99
N HIS A 141 -12.82 10.28 1.97
CA HIS A 141 -12.70 8.82 2.07
C HIS A 141 -11.99 8.23 0.85
N ALA A 142 -12.35 8.64 -0.37
CA ALA A 142 -11.71 8.17 -1.59
C ALA A 142 -10.22 8.54 -1.63
N VAL A 143 -9.86 9.76 -1.22
CA VAL A 143 -8.46 10.20 -1.13
C VAL A 143 -7.70 9.37 -0.10
N TYR A 144 -8.28 9.13 1.08
CA TYR A 144 -7.66 8.29 2.11
C TYR A 144 -7.40 6.87 1.60
N ASN A 145 -8.40 6.25 0.97
CA ASN A 145 -8.25 4.90 0.41
C ASN A 145 -7.25 4.86 -0.73
N ALA A 146 -7.23 5.88 -1.61
CA ALA A 146 -6.27 5.97 -2.71
C ALA A 146 -4.83 6.06 -2.19
N ILE A 147 -4.58 6.83 -1.12
CA ILE A 147 -3.26 6.92 -0.48
C ILE A 147 -2.86 5.57 0.09
N LEU A 148 -3.74 4.92 0.86
CA LEU A 148 -3.45 3.66 1.54
C LEU A 148 -3.19 2.52 0.54
N VAL A 149 -4.03 2.40 -0.48
CA VAL A 149 -3.86 1.43 -1.58
C VAL A 149 -2.58 1.68 -2.36
N SER A 150 -2.25 2.95 -2.66
CA SER A 150 -1.02 3.29 -3.37
C SER A 150 0.24 2.98 -2.54
N PHE A 151 0.18 3.22 -1.24
CA PHE A 151 1.27 2.87 -0.33
C PHE A 151 1.49 1.35 -0.29
N VAL A 152 0.41 0.57 -0.12
CA VAL A 152 0.47 -0.90 -0.13
C VAL A 152 0.98 -1.42 -1.47
N ALA A 153 0.45 -0.94 -2.60
CA ALA A 153 0.91 -1.33 -3.92
C ALA A 153 2.39 -1.04 -4.14
N SER A 154 2.89 0.11 -3.65
CA SER A 154 4.30 0.48 -3.73
C SER A 154 5.19 -0.49 -2.95
N LEU A 155 4.78 -0.91 -1.75
CA LEU A 155 5.51 -1.90 -0.95
C LEU A 155 5.54 -3.28 -1.64
N PHE A 156 4.43 -3.71 -2.22
CA PHE A 156 4.37 -4.97 -2.97
C PHE A 156 5.27 -4.94 -4.22
N LEU A 157 5.28 -3.83 -4.95
CA LEU A 157 6.15 -3.66 -6.11
C LEU A 157 7.64 -3.71 -5.71
N GLN A 158 8.03 -3.09 -4.60
CA GLN A 158 9.41 -3.17 -4.09
C GLN A 158 9.84 -4.61 -3.81
N GLN A 159 8.98 -5.41 -3.19
CA GLN A 159 9.25 -6.83 -2.91
C GLN A 159 9.36 -7.68 -4.18
N SER A 160 8.60 -7.35 -5.23
CA SER A 160 8.68 -8.08 -6.51
C SER A 160 9.94 -7.77 -7.32
N LEU A 161 10.62 -6.66 -7.01
CA LEU A 161 11.82 -6.20 -7.70
C LEU A 161 13.13 -6.53 -6.96
N SER A 162 13.05 -6.91 -5.68
CA SER A 162 14.18 -7.29 -4.82
C SER A 162 14.43 -8.80 -4.82
#